data_AF-A0A7C5VTD7-F1
#
_entry.id   AF-A0A7C5VTD7-F1
#
_cell.length_a   1.000
_cell.length_b   1.000
_cell.length_c   1.000
_cell.angle_alpha   90.00
_cell.angle_beta   90.00
_cell.angle_gamma   90.00
#
_symmetry.space_group_name_H-M   'P 1'
#
loop_
_entity.id
_entity.type
_entity.pdbx_description
1 polymer ?
#
loop_
_entity_poly.entity_id
_entity_poly.type
_entity_poly.pdbx_seq_one_letter_code
_entity_poly.pdbx_strand_id
1 'polypeptide(L)'
;MDARQVERVLAHLCSKGLFGDVRQWCESRYDCVYVVTCPDCGCCFVLSEAEFQELVERSTVLQMCGVPPDRLDVREPYPLPPFAR
;
A
#
# COMPACT_ATOMS: atom_id res chain seq x y z
N MET A 1 -11.46 -14.39 2.94
CA MET A 1 -10.48 -13.35 3.32
C MET A 1 -9.47 -13.31 2.20
N ASP A 2 -9.40 -12.17 1.52
CA ASP A 2 -9.28 -12.07 0.07
C ASP A 2 -7.83 -12.08 -0.44
N ALA A 3 -7.18 -13.24 -0.39
CA ALA A 3 -5.87 -13.47 -1.03
C ALA A 3 -5.82 -13.03 -2.51
N ARG A 4 -6.98 -12.95 -3.16
CA ARG A 4 -7.14 -12.50 -4.56
C ARG A 4 -6.64 -11.08 -4.78
N GLN A 5 -6.73 -10.17 -3.81
CA GLN A 5 -6.33 -8.78 -4.01
C GLN A 5 -4.80 -8.67 -4.05
N VAL A 6 -4.11 -9.30 -3.09
CA VAL A 6 -2.65 -9.39 -3.02
C VAL A 6 -2.07 -10.03 -4.28
N GLU A 7 -2.65 -11.15 -4.71
CA GLU A 7 -2.24 -11.84 -5.93
C GLU A 7 -2.42 -10.97 -7.18
N ARG A 8 -3.52 -10.20 -7.27
CA ARG A 8 -3.73 -9.28 -8.40
C ARG A 8 -2.70 -8.15 -8.41
N VAL A 9 -2.37 -7.59 -7.26
CA VAL A 9 -1.36 -6.54 -7.14
C VAL A 9 0.02 -7.07 -7.55
N LEU A 10 0.43 -8.22 -7.01
CA LEU A 10 1.70 -8.86 -7.38
C LEU A 10 1.73 -9.21 -8.86
N ALA A 11 0.70 -9.86 -9.39
CA ALA A 11 0.64 -10.21 -10.81
C ALA A 11 0.77 -8.97 -11.70
N HIS A 12 0.14 -7.85 -11.32
CA HIS A 12 0.22 -6.60 -12.07
C HIS A 12 1.61 -5.97 -12.02
N LEU A 13 2.19 -5.82 -10.83
CA LEU A 13 3.49 -5.19 -10.62
C LEU A 13 4.63 -6.06 -11.17
N CYS A 14 4.58 -7.36 -10.93
CA CYS A 14 5.57 -8.32 -11.42
C CYS A 14 5.48 -8.58 -12.91
N SER A 15 4.29 -8.47 -13.53
CA SER A 15 4.19 -8.50 -15.00
C SER A 15 4.95 -7.34 -15.66
N LYS A 16 5.22 -6.25 -14.93
CA LYS A 16 5.98 -5.09 -15.39
C LYS A 16 7.41 -5.03 -14.81
N GLY A 17 7.72 -5.86 -13.81
CA GLY A 17 9.01 -5.81 -13.10
C GLY A 17 9.21 -4.51 -12.31
N LEU A 18 8.13 -3.93 -11.79
CA LEU A 18 8.15 -2.62 -11.12
C LEU A 18 7.75 -2.74 -9.65
N PHE A 19 8.11 -1.70 -8.89
CA PHE A 19 7.66 -1.51 -7.52
C PHE A 19 6.50 -0.53 -7.46
N GLY A 20 5.44 -0.91 -6.76
CA GLY A 20 4.28 -0.06 -6.51
C GLY A 20 4.59 0.99 -5.44
N ASP A 21 3.99 2.17 -5.58
CA ASP A 21 4.01 3.24 -4.60
C ASP A 21 2.93 3.00 -3.55
N VAL A 22 3.27 3.06 -2.26
CA VAL A 22 2.34 2.72 -1.17
C VAL A 22 1.95 3.98 -0.41
N ARG A 23 0.65 4.18 -0.22
CA ARG A 23 0.11 5.25 0.63
C ARG A 23 -0.83 4.69 1.67
N GLN A 24 -0.62 5.03 2.93
CA GLN A 24 -1.58 4.73 3.98
C GLN A 24 -2.66 5.81 4.02
N TRP A 25 -3.92 5.38 4.13
CA TRP A 25 -5.07 6.25 4.32
C TRP A 25 -5.86 5.76 5.52
N CYS A 26 -5.83 6.54 6.60
CA CYS A 26 -6.65 6.30 7.78
C CYS A 26 -7.82 7.28 7.82
N GLU A 27 -9.06 6.79 7.69
CA GLU A 27 -10.23 7.61 8.01
C GLU A 27 -10.44 7.65 9.53
N SER A 28 -11.00 8.75 10.04
CA SER A 28 -11.15 9.04 11.47
C SER A 28 -12.07 8.04 12.16
N ARG A 29 -11.56 6.83 12.48
CA ARG A 29 -12.12 5.79 13.37
C ARG A 29 -11.29 4.49 13.36
N TYR A 30 -9.96 4.56 13.26
CA TYR A 30 -9.05 3.39 13.25
C TYR A 30 -9.17 2.46 12.03
N ASP A 31 -9.86 2.88 10.98
CA ASP A 31 -9.94 2.12 9.73
C ASP A 31 -8.86 2.66 8.77
N CYS A 32 -7.66 2.08 8.88
CA CYS A 32 -6.52 2.38 8.03
C CYS A 32 -6.47 1.40 6.87
N VAL A 33 -6.54 1.93 5.65
CA VAL A 33 -6.34 1.18 4.43
C VAL A 33 -5.04 1.60 3.75
N TYR A 34 -4.49 0.72 2.94
CA TYR A 34 -3.26 0.90 2.20
C TYR A 34 -3.57 0.94 0.71
N VAL A 35 -3.17 2.01 0.04
CA VAL A 35 -3.39 2.19 -1.39
C VAL A 35 -2.05 1.99 -2.11
N VAL A 36 -1.98 0.94 -2.93
CA VAL A 36 -0.83 0.66 -3.78
C VAL A 36 -1.10 1.19 -5.17
N THR A 37 -0.23 2.04 -5.69
CA THR A 37 -0.36 2.67 -7.01
C THR A 37 0.77 2.18 -7.91
N CYS A 38 0.42 1.67 -9.09
CA CYS A 38 1.43 1.34 -10.10
C CYS A 38 1.94 2.63 -10.76
N PRO A 39 3.26 2.92 -10.74
CA PRO A 39 3.81 4.16 -11.28
C PRO A 39 3.74 4.26 -12.81
N ASP A 40 3.57 3.13 -13.50
CA ASP A 40 3.55 3.06 -14.97
C ASP A 40 2.16 3.33 -15.56
N CYS A 41 1.11 2.73 -14.99
CA CYS A 41 -0.26 2.83 -15.50
C CYS A 41 -1.20 3.66 -14.61
N GLY A 42 -0.77 4.02 -13.40
CA GLY A 42 -1.60 4.74 -12.42
C GLY A 42 -2.71 3.90 -11.80
N CYS A 43 -2.72 2.57 -11.98
CA CYS A 43 -3.72 1.70 -11.34
C CYS A 43 -3.53 1.70 -9.81
N CYS A 44 -4.60 2.00 -9.09
CA CYS A 44 -4.64 1.99 -7.64
C CYS A 44 -5.36 0.75 -7.11
N PHE A 45 -4.80 0.14 -6.07
CA PHE A 45 -5.36 -1.02 -5.38
C PHE A 45 -5.46 -0.70 -3.90
N VAL A 46 -6.66 -0.81 -3.34
CA VAL A 46 -6.90 -0.59 -1.91
C VAL A 46 -6.78 -1.92 -1.19
N LEU A 47 -5.99 -1.98 -0.14
CA LEU A 47 -5.70 -3.15 0.67
C LEU A 47 -6.01 -2.83 2.12
N SER A 48 -6.56 -3.80 2.83
CA SER A 48 -6.64 -3.77 4.29
C SER A 48 -5.23 -3.95 4.88
N GLU A 49 -5.04 -3.62 6.16
CA GLU A 49 -3.77 -3.84 6.86
C GLU A 49 -3.23 -5.27 6.71
N ALA A 50 -4.09 -6.28 6.94
CA ALA A 50 -3.71 -7.69 6.80
C ALA A 50 -3.29 -8.06 5.36
N GLU A 51 -3.99 -7.54 4.35
CA GLU A 51 -3.66 -7.80 2.94
C GLU A 51 -2.34 -7.10 2.54
N PHE A 52 -2.12 -5.89 3.05
CA PHE A 52 -0.89 -5.16 2.81
C PHE A 52 0.30 -5.87 3.46
N GLN A 53 0.16 -6.37 4.69
CA GLN A 53 1.21 -7.13 5.35
C GLN A 53 1.59 -8.39 4.57
N GLU A 54 0.59 -9.15 4.10
CA GLU A 54 0.84 -10.32 3.23
C GLU A 54 1.56 -9.92 1.93
N LEU A 55 1.16 -8.80 1.31
CA LEU A 55 1.79 -8.28 0.11
C LEU A 55 3.28 -7.93 0.35
N VAL A 56 3.60 -7.31 1.48
CA VAL A 56 4.98 -6.98 1.86
C VAL A 56 5.80 -8.24 2.05
N GLU A 57 5.29 -9.21 2.83
CA GLU A 57 5.99 -10.48 3.08
C GLU A 57 6.32 -11.20 1.76
N ARG A 58 5.35 -11.27 0.84
CA ARG A 58 5.55 -11.90 -0.48
C ARG A 58 6.50 -11.11 -1.37
N SER A 59 6.45 -9.77 -1.31
CA SER A 59 7.34 -8.89 -2.08
C SER A 59 8.79 -8.99 -1.61
N THR A 60 9.02 -9.13 -0.30
CA THR A 60 10.35 -9.34 0.30
C THR A 60 10.99 -10.63 -0.19
N VAL A 61 10.21 -11.68 -0.44
CA VAL A 61 10.71 -12.95 -0.99
C VAL A 61 11.08 -12.80 -2.48
N LEU A 62 10.30 -12.04 -3.25
CA LEU A 62 10.53 -11.88 -4.70
C LEU A 62 11.71 -10.94 -5.02
N GLN A 63 11.95 -9.90 -4.21
CA GLN A 63 13.02 -8.87 -4.33
C GLN A 63 13.14 -8.11 -5.68
N MET A 64 12.41 -8.51 -6.72
CA MET A 64 12.47 -7.94 -8.08
C MET A 64 11.23 -7.11 -8.45
N CYS A 65 10.12 -7.31 -7.74
CA CYS A 65 8.83 -6.67 -8.01
C CYS A 65 7.94 -6.73 -6.76
N GLY A 66 6.91 -5.88 -6.72
CA GLY A 66 5.96 -5.83 -5.60
C GLY A 66 5.97 -4.47 -4.92
N VAL A 67 5.92 -4.44 -3.59
CA VAL A 67 6.01 -3.18 -2.82
C VAL A 67 7.31 -3.11 -2.04
N PRO A 68 8.01 -1.96 -2.00
CA PRO A 68 9.19 -1.81 -1.16
C PRO A 68 8.77 -1.74 0.32
N PRO A 69 9.47 -2.44 1.24
CA PRO A 69 9.20 -2.34 2.67
C PRO A 69 9.49 -0.93 3.25
N ASP A 70 10.32 -0.15 2.55
CA ASP A 70 10.80 1.18 2.99
C ASP A 70 9.95 2.35 2.46
N ARG A 71 9.06 2.11 1.48
CA ARG A 71 8.23 3.16 0.84
C ARG A 71 6.82 3.26 1.40
N LEU A 72 6.68 3.08 2.71
CA LEU A 72 5.43 3.38 3.37
C LEU A 72 5.34 4.90 3.57
N ASP A 73 4.76 5.61 2.60
CA ASP A 73 4.46 7.03 2.77
C ASP A 73 3.25 7.13 3.72
N VAL A 74 3.54 7.10 5.02
CA VAL A 74 2.57 7.39 6.07
C VAL A 74 2.33 8.89 5.97
N ARG A 75 1.25 9.29 5.31
CA ARG A 75 0.70 10.62 5.56
C ARG A 75 0.20 10.60 6.99
N GLU A 76 1.06 11.05 7.91
CA GLU A 76 0.67 11.39 9.27
C GLU A 76 -0.66 12.15 9.21
N PRO A 77 -1.63 11.82 10.07
CA PRO A 77 -2.82 12.64 10.18
C PRO A 77 -2.34 14.06 10.45
N TYR A 78 -2.78 15.01 9.61
CA TYR A 78 -2.54 16.44 9.75
C TYR A 78 -2.26 16.83 11.20
N PRO A 79 -1.16 17.53 11.53
CA PRO A 79 -1.02 18.07 12.88
C PRO A 79 -2.30 18.86 13.17
N LEU A 80 -3.02 18.45 14.21
CA LEU A 80 -4.20 19.17 14.68
C LEU A 80 -3.78 20.65 14.81
N PRO A 81 -4.50 21.59 14.19
CA PRO A 81 -4.21 22.99 14.41
C PRO A 81 -4.24 23.23 15.93
N PRO A 82 -3.24 23.93 16.51
CA PRO A 82 -3.29 24.26 17.92
C PRO A 82 -4.61 25.00 18.13
N PHE A 83 -5.43 24.48 19.03
CA PHE A 83 -6.75 25.03 19.36
C PHE A 83 -6.66 26.56 19.34
N ALA A 84 -7.38 27.17 18.39
CA ALA A 84 -7.58 28.60 18.37
C ALA A 84 -8.32 28.97 19.65
N ARG A 85 -7.59 29.52 20.62
CA ARG A 85 -8.18 30.19 21.78
C ARG A 85 -7.27 31.31 22.25
#